data_AF-A0A2A5H3B3-F1
#
_entry.id   AF-A0A2A5H3B3-F1
#
_cell.length_a   1.000
_cell.length_b   1.000
_cell.length_c   1.000
_cell.angle_alpha   90.00
_cell.angle_beta   90.00
_cell.angle_gamma   90.00
#
_symmetry.space_group_name_H-M   'P 1'
#
loop_
_entity.id
_entity.type
_entity.pdbx_description
1 polymer ?
#
loop_
_entity_poly.entity_id
_entity_poly.type
_entity_poly.pdbx_seq_one_letter_code
_entity_poly.pdbx_strand_id
1 'polypeptide(L)'
;MPRKQNTLQKLVNSQTSSKPDKATSMSEFIRRMANHPDFKIAAGAVQNRAEQEFDQHKGAELQRLIMEYEDIDQQHRTSKTRLEQLDTQILNTPERIKTTSQNSDAPQKIVRFRDWQLNDQFASFYLLPAIVVILVMGASNVYANLIASGQPVFIDNYWLAISLSMLMPAASLSLKFTHHIFESYRARKIFSRSIYGTTLTALLAWSVLFAMNFDGVGGEINWDDLGESNNTGTALVWLQLIAEILIGGALSIALTDKIAKYFPDNDSENPEWRSIDAALKRHKTSHSQLSKQRGKSHEGVTALSSAREAFVSDQVSILIKQNG
;
A
#
# COMPACT_ATOMS: atom_id res chain seq x y z
N MET A 1 -27.26 -18.31 -23.73
CA MET A 1 -26.56 -18.79 -24.96
C MET A 1 -26.61 -20.31 -24.98
N PRO A 2 -27.14 -20.96 -26.03
CA PRO A 2 -27.39 -22.39 -26.02
C PRO A 2 -26.16 -23.23 -26.43
N ARG A 3 -26.10 -24.41 -25.82
CA ARG A 3 -25.07 -25.47 -25.87
C ARG A 3 -24.65 -25.89 -27.30
N LYS A 4 -23.37 -25.72 -27.61
CA LYS A 4 -22.63 -26.37 -28.72
C LYS A 4 -22.03 -27.75 -28.34
N GLN A 5 -22.56 -28.44 -27.34
CA GLN A 5 -21.96 -29.69 -26.83
C GLN A 5 -22.32 -30.97 -27.61
N ASN A 6 -23.22 -30.90 -28.61
CA ASN A 6 -23.81 -32.12 -29.19
C ASN A 6 -23.16 -32.65 -30.48
N THR A 7 -22.22 -31.90 -31.08
CA THR A 7 -21.65 -32.28 -32.39
C THR A 7 -20.39 -33.13 -32.24
N LEU A 8 -19.58 -32.91 -31.19
CA LEU A 8 -18.34 -33.66 -30.96
C LEU A 8 -18.60 -35.07 -30.40
N GLN A 9 -19.66 -35.26 -29.58
CA GLN A 9 -20.08 -36.59 -29.11
C GLN A 9 -20.58 -37.49 -30.26
N LYS A 10 -21.10 -36.92 -31.35
CA LYS A 10 -21.53 -37.69 -32.53
C LYS A 10 -20.38 -38.15 -33.42
N LEU A 11 -19.23 -37.47 -33.41
CA LEU A 11 -18.05 -37.86 -34.18
C LEU A 11 -17.26 -39.00 -33.53
N VAL A 12 -17.28 -39.08 -32.19
CA VAL A 12 -16.64 -40.19 -31.45
C VAL A 12 -17.40 -41.51 -31.64
N ASN A 13 -18.73 -41.45 -31.79
CA ASN A 13 -19.55 -42.64 -31.98
C ASN A 13 -19.60 -43.18 -33.42
N SER A 14 -19.04 -42.47 -34.42
CA SER A 14 -19.10 -42.90 -35.83
C SER A 14 -17.88 -43.69 -36.32
N GLN A 15 -16.90 -44.01 -35.47
CA GLN A 15 -15.68 -44.74 -35.88
C GLN A 15 -15.64 -46.23 -35.48
N THR A 16 -16.67 -46.80 -34.86
CA THR A 16 -16.64 -48.19 -34.34
C THR A 16 -17.34 -49.24 -35.22
N SER A 17 -17.43 -49.04 -36.54
CA SER A 17 -18.02 -50.04 -37.44
C SER A 17 -17.03 -50.53 -38.51
N SER A 18 -16.03 -51.30 -38.09
CA SER A 18 -15.32 -52.27 -38.95
C SER A 18 -15.25 -53.61 -38.24
N LYS A 19 -15.68 -54.67 -38.91
CA LYS A 19 -15.64 -56.07 -38.42
C LYS A 19 -14.24 -56.44 -37.89
N PRO A 20 -14.13 -57.22 -36.80
CA PRO A 20 -12.84 -57.66 -36.29
C PRO A 20 -12.32 -58.81 -37.15
N ASP A 21 -11.38 -58.53 -38.05
CA ASP A 21 -10.41 -59.55 -38.45
C ASP A 21 -9.68 -60.00 -37.18
N LYS A 22 -9.49 -61.32 -37.00
CA LYS A 22 -8.81 -61.92 -35.84
C LYS A 22 -7.54 -61.12 -35.52
N ALA A 23 -7.60 -60.29 -34.48
CA ALA A 23 -6.49 -59.44 -34.09
C ALA A 23 -5.32 -60.37 -33.72
N THR A 24 -4.35 -60.47 -34.61
CA THR A 24 -3.08 -61.15 -34.35
C THR A 24 -2.50 -60.51 -33.10
N SER A 25 -2.26 -61.31 -32.05
CA SER A 25 -1.78 -60.80 -30.77
C SER A 25 -0.45 -60.08 -30.98
N MET A 26 -0.16 -59.08 -30.16
CA MET A 26 1.07 -58.31 -30.27
C MET A 26 2.32 -59.19 -30.22
N SER A 27 2.28 -60.25 -29.42
CA SER A 27 3.35 -61.25 -29.35
C SER A 27 3.55 -62.03 -30.66
N GLU A 28 2.47 -62.40 -31.35
CA GLU A 28 2.56 -63.03 -32.68
C GLU A 28 3.04 -62.05 -33.75
N PHE A 29 2.65 -60.77 -33.65
CA PHE A 29 3.13 -59.72 -34.55
C PHE A 29 4.62 -59.48 -34.36
N ILE A 30 5.11 -59.31 -33.13
CA ILE A 30 6.54 -59.14 -32.82
C ILE A 30 7.34 -60.33 -33.35
N ARG A 31 6.87 -61.57 -33.16
CA ARG A 31 7.55 -62.78 -33.67
C ARG A 31 7.67 -62.80 -35.19
N ARG A 32 6.69 -62.26 -35.92
CA ARG A 32 6.77 -62.13 -37.39
C ARG A 32 7.76 -61.04 -37.81
N MET A 33 7.78 -59.92 -37.09
CA MET A 33 8.66 -58.79 -37.37
C MET A 33 10.12 -59.08 -37.00
N ALA A 34 10.38 -59.99 -36.05
CA ALA A 34 11.73 -60.46 -35.71
C ALA A 34 12.46 -61.00 -36.95
N ASN A 35 11.78 -61.80 -37.78
CA ASN A 35 12.34 -62.39 -39.00
C ASN A 35 12.42 -61.43 -40.21
N HIS A 36 12.13 -60.14 -40.04
CA HIS A 36 12.14 -59.17 -41.13
C HIS A 36 13.59 -58.78 -41.51
N PRO A 37 13.93 -58.68 -42.81
CA PRO A 37 15.32 -58.43 -43.26
C PRO A 37 15.86 -57.03 -42.90
N ASP A 38 14.99 -56.06 -42.65
CA ASP A 38 15.35 -54.72 -42.17
C ASP A 38 14.82 -54.49 -40.75
N PHE A 39 15.74 -54.42 -39.79
CA PHE A 39 15.43 -54.21 -38.37
C PHE A 39 14.82 -52.83 -38.08
N LYS A 40 15.25 -51.77 -38.79
CA LYS A 40 14.73 -50.42 -38.53
C LYS A 40 13.26 -50.32 -38.93
N ILE A 41 12.92 -50.89 -40.07
CA ILE A 41 11.52 -50.97 -40.54
C ILE A 41 10.70 -51.83 -39.56
N ALA A 42 11.26 -52.94 -39.09
CA ALA A 42 10.59 -53.82 -38.13
C ALA A 42 10.30 -53.12 -36.79
N ALA A 43 11.28 -52.43 -36.23
CA ALA A 43 11.14 -51.67 -34.98
C ALA A 43 10.11 -50.54 -35.11
N GLY A 44 10.12 -49.79 -36.22
CA GLY A 44 9.13 -48.74 -36.48
C GLY A 44 7.70 -49.28 -36.62
N ALA A 45 7.52 -50.45 -37.24
CA ALA A 45 6.21 -51.08 -37.34
C ALA A 45 5.70 -51.64 -35.99
N VAL A 46 6.59 -52.21 -35.15
CA VAL A 46 6.25 -52.63 -33.78
C VAL A 46 5.89 -51.42 -32.92
N GLN A 47 6.66 -50.33 -33.00
CA GLN A 47 6.34 -49.08 -32.33
C GLN A 47 4.95 -48.56 -32.73
N ASN A 48 4.68 -48.42 -34.03
CA ASN A 48 3.39 -47.92 -34.52
C ASN A 48 2.22 -48.81 -34.06
N ARG A 49 2.41 -50.13 -34.03
CA ARG A 49 1.37 -51.05 -33.56
C ARG A 49 1.19 -51.00 -32.04
N ALA A 50 2.28 -50.87 -31.27
CA ALA A 50 2.23 -50.69 -29.82
C ALA A 50 1.51 -49.37 -29.45
N GLU A 51 1.80 -48.31 -30.19
CA GLU A 51 1.11 -47.03 -30.05
C GLU A 51 -0.40 -47.19 -30.34
N GLN A 52 -0.77 -47.82 -31.44
CA GLN A 52 -2.18 -48.08 -31.77
C GLN A 52 -2.89 -48.95 -30.73
N GLU A 53 -2.24 -49.99 -30.21
CA GLU A 53 -2.80 -50.87 -29.18
C GLU A 53 -3.02 -50.12 -27.86
N PHE A 54 -2.03 -49.30 -27.44
CA PHE A 54 -2.19 -48.44 -26.28
C PHE A 54 -3.32 -47.42 -26.48
N ASP A 55 -3.36 -46.78 -27.66
CA ASP A 55 -4.35 -45.76 -27.98
C ASP A 55 -5.77 -46.35 -28.10
N GLN A 56 -5.92 -47.62 -28.52
CA GLN A 56 -7.19 -48.34 -28.49
C GLN A 56 -7.74 -48.52 -27.07
N HIS A 57 -6.88 -48.76 -26.09
CA HIS A 57 -7.28 -49.01 -24.71
C HIS A 57 -7.36 -47.77 -23.84
N LYS A 58 -6.42 -46.82 -24.02
CA LYS A 58 -6.24 -45.65 -23.15
C LYS A 58 -6.20 -44.31 -23.89
N GLY A 59 -6.22 -44.31 -25.23
CA GLY A 59 -6.15 -43.07 -26.03
C GLY A 59 -7.32 -42.13 -25.77
N ALA A 60 -8.54 -42.66 -25.61
CA ALA A 60 -9.71 -41.84 -25.27
C ALA A 60 -9.58 -41.16 -23.89
N GLU A 61 -8.98 -41.84 -22.91
CA GLU A 61 -8.74 -41.28 -21.58
C GLU A 61 -7.65 -40.21 -21.60
N LEU A 62 -6.55 -40.47 -22.32
CA LEU A 62 -5.47 -39.51 -22.52
C LEU A 62 -5.99 -38.24 -23.21
N GLN A 63 -6.75 -38.38 -24.30
CA GLN A 63 -7.34 -37.24 -25.01
C GLN A 63 -8.30 -36.45 -24.11
N ARG A 64 -9.10 -37.14 -23.29
CA ARG A 64 -9.99 -36.49 -22.32
C ARG A 64 -9.19 -35.65 -21.32
N LEU A 65 -8.11 -36.20 -20.76
CA LEU A 65 -7.27 -35.50 -19.78
C LEU A 65 -6.52 -34.31 -20.39
N ILE A 66 -6.07 -34.42 -21.64
CA ILE A 66 -5.44 -33.31 -22.36
C ILE A 66 -6.44 -32.16 -22.51
N MET A 67 -7.67 -32.44 -22.99
CA MET A 67 -8.70 -31.40 -23.12
C MET A 67 -9.09 -30.78 -21.78
N GLU A 68 -9.20 -31.59 -20.72
CA GLU A 68 -9.49 -31.10 -19.37
C GLU A 68 -8.35 -30.22 -18.84
N TYR A 69 -7.10 -30.61 -19.04
CA TYR A 69 -5.94 -29.81 -18.67
C TYR A 69 -5.90 -28.48 -19.42
N GLU A 70 -6.18 -28.47 -20.74
CA GLU A 70 -6.23 -27.25 -21.55
C GLU A 70 -7.33 -26.28 -21.07
N ASP A 71 -8.53 -26.78 -20.78
CA ASP A 71 -9.63 -25.96 -20.25
C ASP A 71 -9.26 -25.35 -18.89
N ILE A 72 -8.69 -26.16 -17.99
CA ILE A 72 -8.24 -25.68 -16.68
C ILE A 72 -7.09 -24.66 -16.81
N ASP A 73 -6.14 -24.87 -17.73
CA ASP A 73 -5.04 -23.93 -17.99
C ASP A 73 -5.57 -22.60 -18.53
N GLN A 74 -6.56 -22.63 -19.43
CA GLN A 74 -7.22 -21.42 -19.93
C GLN A 74 -7.96 -20.65 -18.82
N GLN A 75 -8.70 -21.37 -17.97
CA GLN A 75 -9.38 -20.77 -16.81
C GLN A 75 -8.36 -20.18 -15.82
N HIS A 76 -7.25 -20.88 -15.59
CA HIS A 76 -6.16 -20.41 -14.72
C HIS A 76 -5.52 -19.12 -15.25
N ARG A 77 -5.24 -19.03 -16.56
CA ARG A 77 -4.71 -17.81 -17.20
C ARG A 77 -5.67 -16.63 -17.04
N THR A 78 -6.95 -16.85 -17.34
CA THR A 78 -7.99 -15.81 -17.19
C THR A 78 -8.11 -15.34 -15.75
N SER A 79 -8.08 -16.29 -14.81
CA SER A 79 -8.11 -16.02 -13.37
C SER A 79 -6.88 -15.21 -12.91
N LYS A 80 -5.69 -15.51 -13.44
CA LYS A 80 -4.46 -14.75 -13.14
C LYS A 80 -4.57 -13.29 -13.59
N THR A 81 -5.01 -13.04 -14.82
CA THR A 81 -5.21 -11.66 -15.32
C THR A 81 -6.22 -10.89 -14.48
N ARG A 82 -7.28 -11.55 -14.00
CA ARG A 82 -8.25 -10.91 -13.11
C ARG A 82 -7.67 -10.55 -11.74
N LEU A 83 -6.77 -11.38 -11.19
CA LEU A 83 -6.04 -11.05 -9.97
C LEU A 83 -5.16 -9.82 -10.17
N GLU A 84 -4.38 -9.77 -11.26
CA GLU A 84 -3.52 -8.63 -11.57
C GLU A 84 -4.33 -7.32 -11.72
N GLN A 85 -5.52 -7.39 -12.33
CA GLN A 85 -6.44 -6.26 -12.40
C GLN A 85 -6.94 -5.80 -11.02
N LEU A 86 -7.33 -6.73 -10.14
CA LEU A 86 -7.80 -6.40 -8.79
C LEU A 86 -6.67 -5.87 -7.90
N ASP A 87 -5.46 -6.43 -8.02
CA ASP A 87 -4.26 -5.92 -7.34
C ASP A 87 -3.88 -4.52 -7.87
N THR A 88 -4.08 -4.23 -9.16
CA THR A 88 -3.87 -2.88 -9.69
C THR A 88 -4.94 -1.90 -9.20
N GLN A 89 -6.20 -2.35 -9.12
CA GLN A 89 -7.31 -1.52 -8.62
C GLN A 89 -7.11 -1.16 -7.14
N ILE A 90 -6.75 -2.13 -6.29
CA ILE A 90 -6.55 -1.85 -4.86
C ILE A 90 -5.39 -0.89 -4.59
N LEU A 91 -4.36 -0.87 -5.43
CA LEU A 91 -3.25 0.09 -5.33
C LEU A 91 -3.66 1.51 -5.74
N ASN A 92 -4.60 1.64 -6.68
CA ASN A 92 -5.07 2.93 -7.17
C ASN A 92 -6.25 3.49 -6.38
N THR A 93 -6.95 2.66 -5.61
CA THR A 93 -8.06 3.08 -4.76
C THR A 93 -7.55 3.40 -3.37
N PRO A 94 -7.74 4.63 -2.85
CA PRO A 94 -7.33 4.97 -1.50
C PRO A 94 -8.14 4.18 -0.47
N GLU A 95 -7.47 3.66 0.56
CA GLU A 95 -8.08 2.89 1.65
C GLU A 95 -9.10 3.71 2.45
N ARG A 96 -8.82 5.00 2.61
CA ARG A 96 -9.64 5.94 3.38
C ARG A 96 -10.00 7.15 2.54
N ILE A 97 -11.23 7.61 2.72
CA ILE A 97 -11.73 8.84 2.12
C ILE A 97 -12.20 9.77 3.24
N LYS A 98 -11.92 11.07 3.08
CA LYS A 98 -12.51 12.09 3.94
C LYS A 98 -14.00 12.14 3.63
N THR A 99 -14.82 11.63 4.54
CA THR A 99 -16.27 11.70 4.41
C THR A 99 -16.79 13.05 4.87
N THR A 100 -17.08 13.92 3.91
CA THR A 100 -17.89 15.11 4.14
C THR A 100 -19.34 14.69 4.37
N SER A 101 -19.69 14.29 5.60
CA SER A 101 -21.03 14.19 6.26
C SER A 101 -22.31 13.76 5.47
N GLN A 102 -22.29 13.49 4.18
CA GLN A 102 -23.50 13.42 3.36
C GLN A 102 -23.99 11.98 3.11
N ASN A 103 -23.12 10.98 3.30
CA ASN A 103 -23.41 9.57 2.99
C ASN A 103 -23.27 8.59 4.17
N SER A 104 -23.10 9.07 5.40
CA SER A 104 -23.22 8.23 6.60
C SER A 104 -24.64 8.36 7.16
N ASP A 105 -25.39 7.25 7.22
CA ASP A 105 -26.77 7.16 7.78
C ASP A 105 -26.91 7.65 9.24
N ALA A 106 -25.81 7.99 9.91
CA ALA A 106 -25.83 8.72 11.17
C ALA A 106 -25.61 10.23 10.89
N PRO A 107 -26.56 11.11 11.23
CA PRO A 107 -26.35 12.56 11.12
C PRO A 107 -25.17 12.93 12.02
N GLN A 108 -24.09 13.43 11.42
CA GLN A 108 -22.96 13.96 12.18
C GLN A 108 -23.47 15.14 13.00
N LYS A 109 -23.61 14.93 14.30
CA LYS A 109 -24.00 15.99 15.21
C LYS A 109 -22.77 16.85 15.45
N ILE A 110 -22.62 17.91 14.65
CA ILE A 110 -21.72 19.02 14.99
C ILE A 110 -22.03 19.40 16.44
N VAL A 111 -21.07 19.18 17.33
CA VAL A 111 -21.26 19.42 18.76
C VAL A 111 -21.14 20.92 18.98
N ARG A 112 -22.23 21.57 19.40
CA ARG A 112 -22.23 23.00 19.70
C ARG A 112 -21.22 23.26 20.83
N PHE A 113 -20.59 24.43 20.83
CA PHE A 113 -19.60 24.79 21.86
C PHE A 113 -20.13 24.60 23.30
N ARG A 114 -21.42 24.88 23.52
CA ARG A 114 -22.10 24.67 24.81
C ARG A 114 -22.11 23.21 25.29
N ASP A 115 -22.05 22.27 24.36
CA ASP A 115 -22.08 20.82 24.64
C ASP A 115 -20.66 20.23 24.81
N TRP A 116 -19.61 21.05 24.73
CA TRP A 116 -18.23 20.59 24.97
C TRP A 116 -18.01 20.26 26.45
N GLN A 117 -17.00 19.45 26.76
CA GLN A 117 -16.58 19.25 28.14
C GLN A 117 -16.15 20.60 28.74
N LEU A 118 -16.61 20.92 29.96
CA LEU A 118 -16.31 22.20 30.63
C LEU A 118 -14.81 22.52 30.64
N ASN A 119 -13.96 21.52 30.90
CA ASN A 119 -12.50 21.67 30.88
C ASN A 119 -11.96 22.14 29.52
N ASP A 120 -12.52 21.63 28.43
CA ASP A 120 -12.11 22.00 27.07
C ASP A 120 -12.71 23.38 26.66
N GLN A 121 -13.88 23.74 27.18
CA GLN A 121 -14.45 25.09 27.02
C GLN A 121 -13.56 26.13 27.69
N PHE A 122 -13.24 25.94 28.97
CA PHE A 122 -12.34 26.83 29.71
C PHE A 122 -10.96 26.88 29.07
N ALA A 123 -10.38 25.73 28.72
CA ALA A 123 -9.07 25.70 28.07
C ALA A 123 -9.09 26.48 26.75
N SER A 124 -10.09 26.30 25.89
CA SER A 124 -10.18 27.02 24.62
C SER A 124 -10.40 28.53 24.82
N PHE A 125 -11.18 28.90 25.83
CA PHE A 125 -11.42 30.29 26.21
C PHE A 125 -10.15 31.00 26.68
N TYR A 126 -9.22 30.31 27.35
CA TYR A 126 -7.93 30.87 27.76
C TYR A 126 -6.86 30.78 26.66
N LEU A 127 -6.85 29.70 25.88
CA LEU A 127 -5.84 29.48 24.84
C LEU A 127 -5.95 30.51 23.72
N LEU A 128 -7.17 30.83 23.27
CA LEU A 128 -7.38 31.77 22.16
C LEU A 128 -6.81 33.18 22.45
N PRO A 129 -7.14 33.86 23.58
CA PRO A 129 -6.54 35.14 23.90
C PRO A 129 -5.04 35.02 24.19
N ALA A 130 -4.57 33.92 24.81
CA ALA A 130 -3.13 33.72 25.02
C ALA A 130 -2.34 33.66 23.70
N ILE A 131 -2.91 33.01 22.66
CA ILE A 131 -2.33 33.01 21.31
C ILE A 131 -2.27 34.44 20.75
N VAL A 132 -3.35 35.21 20.85
CA VAL A 132 -3.35 36.58 20.34
C VAL A 132 -2.30 37.44 21.06
N VAL A 133 -2.22 37.34 22.39
CA VAL A 133 -1.25 38.09 23.19
C VAL A 133 0.18 37.72 22.83
N ILE A 134 0.53 36.44 22.72
CA ILE A 134 1.91 36.04 22.42
C ILE A 134 2.33 36.45 21.00
N LEU A 135 1.41 36.38 20.02
CA LEU A 135 1.69 36.81 18.65
C LEU A 135 1.90 38.33 18.57
N VAL A 136 1.05 39.11 19.25
CA VAL A 136 1.21 40.56 19.32
C VAL A 136 2.49 40.93 20.06
N MET A 137 2.78 40.30 21.19
CA MET A 137 3.99 40.55 21.95
C MET A 137 5.25 40.23 21.14
N GLY A 138 5.29 39.10 20.43
CA GLY A 138 6.43 38.76 19.59
C GLY A 138 6.61 39.69 18.39
N ALA A 139 5.52 40.11 17.74
CA ALA A 139 5.60 41.15 16.72
C ALA A 139 6.09 42.49 17.30
N SER A 140 5.61 42.89 18.47
CA SER A 140 6.07 44.10 19.15
C SER A 140 7.55 44.02 19.51
N ASN A 141 8.05 42.86 19.94
CA ASN A 141 9.46 42.66 20.27
C ASN A 141 10.37 42.77 19.04
N VAL A 142 9.98 42.15 17.91
CA VAL A 142 10.71 42.32 16.64
C VAL A 142 10.69 43.78 16.20
N TYR A 143 9.53 44.43 16.27
CA TYR A 143 9.40 45.84 15.91
C TYR A 143 10.29 46.73 16.77
N ALA A 144 10.27 46.54 18.09
CA ALA A 144 11.10 47.29 19.04
C ALA A 144 12.60 47.11 18.73
N ASN A 145 13.05 45.89 18.46
CA ASN A 145 14.44 45.62 18.09
C ASN A 145 14.84 46.27 16.75
N LEU A 146 13.95 46.28 15.76
CA LEU A 146 14.20 46.94 14.46
C LEU A 146 14.32 48.46 14.62
N ILE A 147 13.45 49.09 15.41
CA ILE A 147 13.51 50.53 15.66
C ILE A 147 14.73 50.87 16.53
N ALA A 148 15.02 50.08 17.56
CA ALA A 148 16.17 50.26 18.44
C ALA A 148 17.52 50.10 17.71
N SER A 149 17.57 49.38 16.59
CA SER A 149 18.78 49.21 15.78
C SER A 149 19.33 50.51 15.18
N GLY A 150 18.55 51.60 15.18
CA GLY A 150 18.98 52.90 14.67
C GLY A 150 19.15 52.98 13.15
N GLN A 151 18.80 51.93 12.41
CA GLN A 151 18.99 51.88 10.96
C GLN A 151 17.98 52.81 10.26
N PRO A 152 18.43 53.76 9.40
CA PRO A 152 17.55 54.73 8.75
C PRO A 152 16.40 54.09 7.97
N VAL A 153 16.64 52.92 7.36
CA VAL A 153 15.63 52.18 6.60
C VAL A 153 14.39 51.81 7.43
N PHE A 154 14.54 51.58 8.74
CA PHE A 154 13.42 51.22 9.62
C PHE A 154 12.79 52.44 10.30
N ILE A 155 13.55 53.51 10.51
CA ILE A 155 13.08 54.77 11.09
C ILE A 155 12.25 55.56 10.05
N ASP A 156 12.79 55.71 8.84
CA ASP A 156 12.16 56.51 7.78
C ASP A 156 10.94 55.79 7.17
N ASN A 157 10.92 54.44 7.19
CA ASN A 157 9.85 53.63 6.63
C ASN A 157 9.26 52.65 7.67
N TYR A 158 8.46 53.18 8.61
CA TYR A 158 7.82 52.38 9.67
C TYR A 158 6.99 51.19 9.16
N TRP A 159 6.40 51.29 7.96
CA TRP A 159 5.65 50.19 7.33
C TRP A 159 6.51 48.96 7.04
N LEU A 160 7.79 49.16 6.71
CA LEU A 160 8.72 48.06 6.47
C LEU A 160 9.00 47.30 7.77
N ALA A 161 9.21 48.01 8.87
CA ALA A 161 9.42 47.43 10.20
C ALA A 161 8.19 46.65 10.68
N ILE A 162 6.98 47.18 10.47
CA ILE A 162 5.72 46.48 10.79
C ILE A 162 5.56 45.22 9.93
N SER A 163 5.89 45.29 8.63
CA SER A 163 5.77 44.13 7.75
C SER A 163 6.75 43.02 8.12
N LEU A 164 7.98 43.38 8.50
CA LEU A 164 8.98 42.43 8.98
C LEU A 164 8.60 41.84 10.34
N SER A 165 8.00 42.61 11.25
CA SER A 165 7.57 42.07 12.54
C SER A 165 6.41 41.08 12.43
N MET A 166 5.53 41.25 11.42
CA MET A 166 4.47 40.30 11.11
C MET A 166 4.95 38.93 10.61
N LEU A 167 6.23 38.80 10.23
CA LEU A 167 6.83 37.50 9.91
C LEU A 167 6.87 36.58 11.13
N MET A 168 6.97 37.13 12.34
CA MET A 168 7.01 36.32 13.57
C MET A 168 5.67 35.59 13.79
N PRO A 169 4.50 36.27 13.78
CA PRO A 169 3.21 35.59 13.83
C PRO A 169 3.01 34.58 12.70
N ALA A 170 3.44 34.92 11.48
CA ALA A 170 3.35 34.03 10.34
C ALA A 170 4.19 32.76 10.54
N ALA A 171 5.40 32.88 11.07
CA ALA A 171 6.27 31.74 11.40
C ALA A 171 5.63 30.86 12.48
N SER A 172 5.07 31.46 13.53
CA SER A 172 4.33 30.72 14.57
C SER A 172 3.15 29.94 14.00
N LEU A 173 2.33 30.57 13.16
CA LEU A 173 1.18 29.90 12.52
C LEU A 173 1.61 28.83 11.51
N SER A 174 2.77 28.98 10.86
CA SER A 174 3.29 27.98 9.94
C SER A 174 3.47 26.61 10.62
N LEU A 175 3.90 26.57 11.89
CA LEU A 175 4.04 25.34 12.67
C LEU A 175 2.70 24.60 12.82
N LYS A 176 1.60 25.34 13.00
CA LYS A 176 0.25 24.76 13.00
C LYS A 176 -0.08 24.15 11.65
N PHE A 177 0.21 24.83 10.54
CA PHE A 177 -0.06 24.29 9.21
C PHE A 177 0.79 23.05 8.92
N THR A 178 2.07 23.05 9.30
CA THR A 178 2.95 21.87 9.20
C THR A 178 2.38 20.67 9.95
N HIS A 179 1.80 20.86 11.14
CA HIS A 179 1.11 19.79 11.86
C HIS A 179 -0.01 19.12 11.05
N HIS A 180 -0.71 19.86 10.17
CA HIS A 180 -1.80 19.33 9.36
C HIS A 180 -1.33 18.57 8.11
N ILE A 181 -0.08 18.77 7.67
CA ILE A 181 0.50 18.06 6.52
C ILE A 181 0.63 16.56 6.81
N PHE A 182 0.83 16.17 8.08
CA PHE A 182 0.95 14.77 8.44
C PHE A 182 -0.39 14.06 8.34
N GLU A 183 -0.49 13.03 7.50
CA GLU A 183 -1.71 12.22 7.39
C GLU A 183 -1.87 11.26 8.58
N SER A 184 -0.76 10.72 9.10
CA SER A 184 -0.79 9.76 10.21
C SER A 184 -0.97 10.45 11.56
N TYR A 185 -1.94 9.97 12.36
CA TYR A 185 -2.12 10.39 13.75
C TYR A 185 -0.86 10.20 14.61
N ARG A 186 -0.08 9.14 14.34
CA ARG A 186 1.19 8.92 15.05
C ARG A 186 2.21 10.00 14.74
N ALA A 187 2.35 10.36 13.47
CA ALA A 187 3.27 11.42 13.04
C ALA A 187 2.86 12.79 13.62
N ARG A 188 1.56 13.13 13.58
CA ARG A 188 1.02 14.32 14.26
C ARG A 188 1.38 14.37 15.74
N LYS A 189 1.15 13.28 16.47
CA LYS A 189 1.44 13.20 17.91
C LYS A 189 2.93 13.32 18.22
N ILE A 190 3.81 12.73 17.40
CA ILE A 190 5.27 12.87 17.54
C ILE A 190 5.68 14.32 17.27
N PHE A 191 5.15 14.94 16.22
CA PHE A 191 5.42 16.34 15.90
C PHE A 191 4.99 17.27 17.04
N SER A 192 3.76 17.16 17.55
CA SER A 192 3.27 17.99 18.66
C SER A 192 4.11 17.82 19.92
N ARG A 193 4.49 16.58 20.26
CA ARG A 193 5.40 16.31 21.39
C ARG A 193 6.78 16.93 21.19
N SER A 194 7.29 16.90 19.96
CA SER A 194 8.58 17.51 19.61
C SER A 194 8.51 19.02 19.79
N ILE A 195 7.46 19.67 19.27
CA ILE A 195 7.22 21.10 19.46
C ILE A 195 7.13 21.45 20.95
N TYR A 196 6.31 20.74 21.74
CA TYR A 196 6.22 20.99 23.19
C TYR A 196 7.57 20.80 23.91
N GLY A 197 8.33 19.77 23.55
CA GLY A 197 9.66 19.52 24.10
C GLY A 197 10.66 20.61 23.74
N THR A 198 10.68 21.07 22.49
CA THR A 198 11.56 22.16 22.05
C THR A 198 11.14 23.50 22.65
N THR A 199 9.84 23.78 22.77
CA THR A 199 9.33 24.99 23.44
C THR A 199 9.80 25.04 24.90
N LEU A 200 9.65 23.93 25.63
CA LEU A 200 10.10 23.85 27.02
C LEU A 200 11.62 24.06 27.14
N THR A 201 12.39 23.41 26.26
CA THR A 201 13.85 23.54 26.24
C THR A 201 14.29 24.97 25.90
N ALA A 202 13.66 25.60 24.91
CA ALA A 202 13.93 26.98 24.52
C ALA A 202 13.61 27.96 25.65
N LEU A 203 12.50 27.74 26.38
CA LEU A 203 12.14 28.57 27.54
C LEU A 203 13.16 28.44 28.67
N LEU A 204 13.57 27.22 29.02
CA LEU A 204 14.58 26.99 30.04
C LEU A 204 15.92 27.63 29.66
N ALA A 205 16.36 27.44 28.41
CA ALA A 205 17.58 28.05 27.90
C ALA A 205 17.50 29.59 27.92
N TRP A 206 16.35 30.15 27.52
CA TRP A 206 16.10 31.59 27.59
C TRP A 206 16.11 32.09 29.03
N SER A 207 15.50 31.40 29.98
CA SER A 207 15.52 31.78 31.40
C SER A 207 16.94 31.77 31.98
N VAL A 208 17.78 30.80 31.61
CA VAL A 208 19.18 30.75 32.04
C VAL A 208 19.97 31.91 31.44
N LEU A 209 19.85 32.16 30.13
CA LEU A 209 20.51 33.29 29.50
C LEU A 209 20.03 34.62 30.08
N PHE A 210 18.73 34.77 30.32
CA PHE A 210 18.18 35.96 30.95
C PHE A 210 18.79 36.18 32.34
N ALA A 211 18.85 35.15 33.17
CA ALA A 211 19.46 35.24 34.49
C ALA A 211 20.96 35.56 34.45
N MET A 212 21.69 35.11 33.42
CA MET A 212 23.12 35.43 33.26
C MET A 212 23.38 36.84 32.76
N ASN A 213 22.48 37.42 31.96
CA ASN A 213 22.64 38.77 31.41
C ASN A 213 22.09 39.85 32.33
N PHE A 214 21.18 39.51 33.25
CA PHE A 214 20.61 40.44 34.20
C PHE A 214 20.92 39.96 35.63
N ASP A 215 22.03 40.46 36.18
CA ASP A 215 22.46 40.21 37.55
C ASP A 215 21.50 40.88 38.56
N GLY A 216 20.38 40.21 38.84
CA GLY A 216 19.47 40.54 39.93
C GLY A 216 18.69 41.86 39.79
N VAL A 217 17.63 42.00 40.57
CA VAL A 217 16.65 43.11 40.56
C VAL A 217 17.23 44.46 41.04
N GLY A 218 18.56 44.60 41.09
CA GLY A 218 19.26 45.79 41.59
C GLY A 218 20.47 46.25 40.77
N GLY A 219 20.88 45.52 39.73
CA GLY A 219 21.88 46.01 38.77
C GLY A 219 21.21 46.96 37.78
N GLU A 220 21.75 48.18 37.61
CA GLU A 220 21.32 49.09 36.55
C GLU A 220 21.32 48.34 35.23
N ILE A 221 20.15 48.22 34.58
CA ILE A 221 20.06 47.61 33.26
C ILE A 221 20.84 48.52 32.32
N ASN A 222 22.06 48.12 31.98
CA ASN A 222 22.91 48.86 31.06
C ASN A 222 22.37 48.63 29.64
N TRP A 223 21.38 49.45 29.26
CA TRP A 223 20.72 49.37 27.95
C TRP A 223 21.70 49.55 26.78
N ASP A 224 22.86 50.17 27.04
CA ASP A 224 23.94 50.34 26.05
C ASP A 224 24.66 49.00 25.74
N ASP A 225 24.78 48.07 26.71
CA ASP A 225 25.40 46.75 26.51
C ASP A 225 24.53 45.78 25.67
N LEU A 226 23.24 46.09 25.52
CA LEU A 226 22.33 45.35 24.64
C LEU A 226 22.46 45.78 23.16
N GLY A 227 23.03 46.97 22.91
CA GLY A 227 23.23 47.53 21.58
C GLY A 227 24.64 47.33 21.02
N GLU A 228 25.67 47.26 21.88
CA GLU A 228 27.03 46.92 21.46
C GLU A 228 27.18 45.41 21.20
N SER A 229 28.10 45.03 20.32
CA SER A 229 28.25 43.70 19.70
C SER A 229 28.67 42.57 20.66
N ASN A 230 28.05 42.48 21.83
CA ASN A 230 28.19 41.36 22.75
C ASN A 230 27.35 40.20 22.22
N ASN A 231 28.04 39.16 21.74
CA ASN A 231 27.46 37.93 21.18
C ASN A 231 26.33 37.34 22.08
N THR A 232 26.40 37.57 23.38
CA THR A 232 25.42 37.12 24.37
C THR A 232 24.07 37.83 24.25
N GLY A 233 24.05 39.15 24.02
CA GLY A 233 22.81 39.93 23.86
C GLY A 233 22.06 39.56 22.57
N THR A 234 22.79 39.40 21.46
CA THR A 234 22.22 38.90 20.20
C THR A 234 21.66 37.49 20.35
N ALA A 235 22.37 36.59 21.05
CA ALA A 235 21.90 35.24 21.32
C ALA A 235 20.63 35.22 22.17
N LEU A 236 20.53 36.11 23.18
CA LEU A 236 19.34 36.25 24.02
C LEU A 236 18.12 36.68 23.19
N VAL A 237 18.26 37.72 22.36
CA VAL A 237 17.18 38.20 21.48
C VAL A 237 16.76 37.11 20.49
N TRP A 238 17.72 36.44 19.85
CA TRP A 238 17.43 35.36 18.91
C TRP A 238 16.68 34.19 19.58
N LEU A 239 17.14 33.76 20.76
CA LEU A 239 16.51 32.67 21.50
C LEU A 239 15.11 33.05 21.98
N GLN A 240 14.90 34.31 22.38
CA GLN A 240 13.59 34.83 22.73
C GLN A 240 12.63 34.75 21.54
N LEU A 241 13.04 35.21 20.35
CA LEU A 241 12.20 35.14 19.14
C LEU A 241 11.82 33.70 18.80
N ILE A 242 12.75 32.76 18.92
CA ILE A 242 12.47 31.33 18.72
C ILE A 242 11.49 30.81 19.77
N ALA A 243 11.70 31.14 21.04
CA ALA A 243 10.82 30.72 22.13
C ALA A 243 9.39 31.24 21.89
N GLU A 244 9.22 32.49 21.51
CA GLU A 244 7.90 33.08 21.23
C GLU A 244 7.21 32.43 20.01
N ILE A 245 7.96 32.14 18.94
CA ILE A 245 7.45 31.41 17.76
C ILE A 245 6.98 30.00 18.18
N LEU A 246 7.79 29.31 18.97
CA LEU A 246 7.50 27.97 19.47
C LEU A 246 6.32 27.95 20.45
N ILE A 247 6.19 28.96 21.32
CA ILE A 247 5.05 29.10 22.23
C ILE A 247 3.76 29.34 21.43
N GLY A 248 3.76 30.29 20.49
CA GLY A 248 2.59 30.58 19.67
C GLY A 248 2.16 29.36 18.84
N GLY A 249 3.12 28.62 18.28
CA GLY A 249 2.88 27.37 17.56
C GLY A 249 2.31 26.28 18.47
N ALA A 250 2.92 26.07 19.64
CA ALA A 250 2.47 25.09 20.64
C ALA A 250 1.04 25.36 21.12
N LEU A 251 0.72 26.60 21.47
CA LEU A 251 -0.63 26.99 21.90
C LEU A 251 -1.66 26.79 20.77
N SER A 252 -1.28 27.13 19.53
CA SER A 252 -2.14 26.95 18.36
C SER A 252 -2.42 25.47 18.05
N ILE A 253 -1.42 24.60 18.20
CA ILE A 253 -1.57 23.15 18.08
C ILE A 253 -2.46 22.63 19.20
N ALA A 254 -2.22 23.04 20.45
CA ALA A 254 -3.03 22.64 21.61
C ALA A 254 -4.51 23.02 21.44
N LEU A 255 -4.80 24.23 20.97
CA LEU A 255 -6.16 24.67 20.68
C LEU A 255 -6.80 23.81 19.57
N THR A 256 -6.05 23.51 18.52
CA THR A 256 -6.55 22.68 17.41
C THR A 256 -6.84 21.25 17.85
N ASP A 257 -5.97 20.64 18.66
CA ASP A 257 -6.16 19.30 19.21
C ASP A 257 -7.44 19.23 20.07
N LYS A 258 -7.79 20.31 20.79
CA LYS A 258 -9.04 20.41 21.54
C LYS A 258 -10.26 20.52 20.62
N ILE A 259 -10.19 21.38 19.62
CA ILE A 259 -11.26 21.58 18.63
C ILE A 259 -11.53 20.28 17.86
N ALA A 260 -10.48 19.56 17.44
CA ALA A 260 -10.58 18.33 16.65
C ALA A 260 -11.34 17.20 17.36
N LYS A 261 -11.44 17.21 18.69
CA LYS A 261 -12.27 16.24 19.44
C LYS A 261 -13.77 16.40 19.16
N TYR A 262 -14.20 17.62 18.89
CA TYR A 262 -15.62 17.98 18.71
C TYR A 262 -15.99 18.13 17.23
N PHE A 263 -14.98 18.25 16.37
CA PHE A 263 -15.08 18.22 14.92
C PHE A 263 -14.17 17.13 14.35
N PRO A 264 -14.52 15.85 14.52
CA PRO A 264 -13.71 14.78 13.97
C PRO A 264 -13.70 14.87 12.45
N ASP A 265 -12.51 15.03 11.87
CA ASP A 265 -12.27 14.71 10.46
C ASP A 265 -12.53 13.20 10.31
N ASN A 266 -13.73 12.83 9.87
CA ASN A 266 -14.09 11.44 9.66
C ASN A 266 -13.43 10.93 8.37
N ASP A 267 -12.24 10.35 8.52
CA ASP A 267 -11.69 9.42 7.55
C ASP A 267 -12.47 8.10 7.69
N SER A 268 -13.45 7.87 6.81
CA SER A 268 -14.13 6.58 6.73
C SER A 268 -13.34 5.64 5.83
N GLU A 269 -13.42 4.35 6.12
CA GLU A 269 -12.97 3.32 5.18
C GLU A 269 -13.71 3.49 3.85
N ASN A 270 -12.98 3.50 2.74
CA ASN A 270 -13.57 3.67 1.43
C ASN A 270 -14.39 2.40 1.07
N PRO A 271 -15.71 2.51 0.85
CA PRO A 271 -16.55 1.35 0.53
C PRO A 271 -16.11 0.67 -0.78
N GLU A 272 -15.56 1.44 -1.72
CA GLU A 272 -14.99 0.92 -2.96
C GLU A 272 -13.77 0.04 -2.67
N TRP A 273 -12.82 0.55 -1.87
CA TRP A 273 -11.64 -0.21 -1.45
C TRP A 273 -12.02 -1.51 -0.75
N ARG A 274 -12.96 -1.44 0.19
CA ARG A 274 -13.44 -2.61 0.94
C ARG A 274 -14.09 -3.65 0.03
N SER A 275 -14.83 -3.20 -0.99
CA SER A 275 -15.45 -4.09 -1.98
C SER A 275 -14.40 -4.79 -2.84
N ILE A 276 -13.33 -4.07 -3.24
CA ILE A 276 -12.21 -4.59 -4.03
C ILE A 276 -11.39 -5.59 -3.20
N ASP A 277 -11.06 -5.28 -1.96
CA ASP A 277 -10.34 -6.18 -1.05
C ASP A 277 -11.10 -7.49 -0.81
N ALA A 278 -12.42 -7.39 -0.57
CA ALA A 278 -13.26 -8.57 -0.43
C ALA A 278 -13.30 -9.42 -1.72
N ALA A 279 -13.40 -8.78 -2.89
CA ALA A 279 -13.36 -9.46 -4.18
C ALA A 279 -12.01 -10.14 -4.43
N LEU A 280 -10.91 -9.46 -4.12
CA LEU A 280 -9.54 -9.95 -4.25
C LEU A 280 -9.29 -11.17 -3.36
N LYS A 281 -9.70 -11.15 -2.09
CA LYS A 281 -9.59 -12.30 -1.17
C LYS A 281 -10.38 -13.51 -1.67
N ARG A 282 -11.61 -13.30 -2.14
CA ARG A 282 -12.44 -14.37 -2.73
C ARG A 282 -11.78 -14.94 -3.99
N HIS A 283 -11.28 -14.08 -4.85
CA HIS A 283 -10.67 -14.49 -6.11
C HIS A 283 -9.33 -15.22 -5.91
N LYS A 284 -8.50 -14.80 -4.94
CA LYS A 284 -7.25 -15.51 -4.58
C LYS A 284 -7.53 -16.94 -4.12
N THR A 285 -8.61 -17.14 -3.35
CA THR A 285 -9.02 -18.48 -2.91
C THR A 285 -9.43 -19.37 -4.10
N SER A 286 -10.24 -18.83 -5.02
CA SER A 286 -10.66 -19.55 -6.23
C SER A 286 -9.46 -19.88 -7.15
N HIS A 287 -8.56 -18.92 -7.35
CA HIS A 287 -7.35 -19.12 -8.14
C HIS A 287 -6.44 -20.22 -7.56
N SER A 288 -6.29 -20.27 -6.22
CA SER A 288 -5.53 -21.33 -5.56
C SER A 288 -6.14 -22.72 -5.81
N GLN A 289 -7.47 -22.83 -5.82
CA GLN A 289 -8.16 -24.08 -6.14
C GLN A 289 -7.90 -24.51 -7.59
N LEU A 290 -8.00 -23.57 -8.55
CA LEU A 290 -7.68 -23.82 -9.95
C LEU A 290 -6.21 -24.25 -10.13
N SER A 291 -5.28 -23.62 -9.43
CA SER A 291 -3.86 -23.99 -9.46
C SER A 291 -3.63 -25.43 -9.00
N LYS A 292 -4.33 -25.87 -7.93
CA LYS A 292 -4.29 -27.27 -7.47
C LYS A 292 -4.91 -28.24 -8.47
N GLN A 293 -6.05 -27.89 -9.07
CA GLN A 293 -6.70 -28.72 -10.10
C GLN A 293 -5.81 -28.87 -11.32
N ARG A 294 -5.21 -27.77 -11.79
CA ARG A 294 -4.24 -27.76 -12.89
C ARG A 294 -3.07 -28.70 -12.62
N GLY A 295 -2.51 -28.67 -11.40
CA GLY A 295 -1.44 -29.58 -10.99
C GLY A 295 -1.85 -31.04 -11.12
N LYS A 296 -3.02 -31.41 -10.59
CA LYS A 296 -3.55 -32.79 -10.68
C LYS A 296 -3.80 -33.25 -12.11
N SER A 297 -4.40 -32.41 -12.95
CA SER A 297 -4.66 -32.75 -14.35
C SER A 297 -3.36 -32.87 -15.14
N HIS A 298 -2.38 -32.00 -14.88
CA HIS A 298 -1.04 -32.09 -15.48
C HIS A 298 -0.34 -33.40 -15.10
N GLU A 299 -0.33 -33.76 -13.81
CA GLU A 299 0.22 -35.02 -13.32
C GLU A 299 -0.44 -36.23 -14.00
N GLY A 300 -1.78 -36.20 -14.17
CA GLY A 300 -2.52 -37.25 -14.86
C GLY A 300 -2.13 -37.39 -16.33
N VAL A 301 -2.01 -36.27 -17.06
CA VAL A 301 -1.55 -36.27 -18.46
C VAL A 301 -0.13 -36.82 -18.55
N THR A 302 0.79 -36.32 -17.72
CA THR A 302 2.19 -36.76 -17.73
C THR A 302 2.31 -38.25 -17.39
N ALA A 303 1.57 -38.75 -16.39
CA ALA A 303 1.60 -40.16 -16.01
C ALA A 303 1.13 -41.09 -17.15
N LEU A 304 0.03 -40.74 -17.84
CA LEU A 304 -0.47 -41.53 -18.96
C LEU A 304 0.42 -41.45 -20.20
N SER A 305 0.98 -40.28 -20.50
CA SER A 305 1.97 -40.11 -21.57
C SER A 305 3.24 -40.92 -21.31
N SER A 306 3.78 -40.88 -20.10
CA SER A 306 4.93 -41.71 -19.72
C SER A 306 4.61 -43.20 -19.73
N ALA A 307 3.38 -43.60 -19.35
CA ALA A 307 2.94 -44.99 -19.46
C ALA A 307 2.84 -45.46 -20.92
N ARG A 308 2.41 -44.58 -21.84
CA ARG A 308 2.40 -44.84 -23.29
C ARG A 308 3.82 -45.07 -23.80
N GLU A 309 4.75 -44.17 -23.48
CA GLU A 309 6.16 -44.27 -23.88
C GLU A 309 6.82 -45.54 -23.32
N ALA A 310 6.57 -45.86 -22.05
CA ALA A 310 7.11 -47.07 -21.42
C ALA A 310 6.57 -48.35 -22.08
N PHE A 311 5.27 -48.40 -22.39
CA PHE A 311 4.66 -49.54 -23.09
C PHE A 311 5.27 -49.75 -24.47
N VAL A 312 5.39 -48.68 -25.26
CA VAL A 312 6.01 -48.72 -26.59
C VAL A 312 7.46 -49.18 -26.52
N SER A 313 8.24 -48.63 -25.59
CA SER A 313 9.65 -48.99 -25.36
C SER A 313 9.81 -50.46 -24.97
N ASP A 314 8.94 -50.98 -24.09
CA ASP A 314 8.96 -52.39 -23.68
C ASP A 314 8.72 -53.33 -24.87
N GLN A 315 7.71 -53.04 -25.72
CA GLN A 315 7.43 -53.84 -26.91
C GLN A 315 8.58 -53.85 -27.92
N VAL A 316 9.23 -52.70 -28.14
CA VAL A 316 10.43 -52.61 -28.99
C VAL A 316 11.60 -53.38 -28.38
N SER A 317 11.76 -53.36 -27.06
CA SER A 317 12.83 -54.09 -26.37
C SER A 317 12.67 -55.62 -26.49
N ILE A 318 11.43 -56.12 -26.51
CA ILE A 318 11.14 -57.54 -26.72
C ILE A 318 11.55 -57.95 -28.14
N LEU A 319 11.30 -57.10 -29.15
CA LEU A 319 11.78 -57.33 -30.51
C LEU A 319 13.31 -57.41 -30.57
N ILE A 320 14.02 -56.49 -29.92
CA ILE A 320 15.49 -56.48 -29.87
C ILE A 320 16.02 -57.80 -29.30
N LYS A 321 15.44 -58.27 -28.18
CA LYS A 321 15.85 -59.52 -27.52
C LYS A 321 15.59 -60.77 -28.35
N GLN A 322 14.66 -60.74 -29.31
CA GLN A 322 14.38 -61.87 -30.21
C GLN A 322 15.30 -61.91 -31.43
N ASN A 323 15.96 -60.79 -31.76
CA ASN A 323 16.85 -60.66 -32.91
C ASN A 323 18.35 -60.68 -32.57
N GLY A 324 18.70 -60.61 -31.28
CA GLY A 324 20.07 -60.80 -30.77
C GLY A 324 20.27 -62.23 -30.30
#